data_AF-A0A2V5XYL5-F1
#
_entry.id   AF-A0A2V5XYL5-F1
#
_cell.length_a   1.000
_cell.length_b   1.000
_cell.length_c   1.000
_cell.angle_alpha   90.00
_cell.angle_beta   90.00
_cell.angle_gamma   90.00
#
_symmetry.space_group_name_H-M   'P 1'
#
loop_
_entity.id
_entity.type
_entity.pdbx_description
1 polymer ?
#
loop_
_entity_poly.entity_id
_entity_poly.type
_entity_poly.pdbx_seq_one_letter_code
_entity_poly.pdbx_strand_id
1 'polypeptide(L)' 'MDVGHWALDVLMKMTSRSSELFSRAQSLIPGGVNSPVRAFRNVDGAPFFVTHAKGAKIWDVDGEEYIDYVG' A
#
# COMPACT_ATOMS: atom_id res chain seq x y z
N MET A 1 8.92 -5.38 -25.60
CA MET A 1 8.33 -5.62 -24.27
C MET A 1 9.44 -5.30 -23.28
N ASP A 2 9.34 -4.17 -22.60
CA ASP A 2 10.36 -3.70 -21.67
C ASP A 2 10.21 -4.43 -20.33
N VAL A 3 10.98 -5.51 -20.19
CA VAL A 3 11.06 -6.31 -18.96
C VAL A 3 11.78 -5.57 -17.82
N GLY A 4 12.47 -4.45 -18.11
CA GLY A 4 13.30 -3.74 -17.14
C GLY A 4 12.51 -2.84 -16.19
N HIS A 5 11.52 -2.10 -16.69
CA HIS A 5 10.78 -1.11 -15.90
C HIS A 5 9.93 -1.75 -14.80
N TRP A 6 9.21 -2.83 -15.11
CA TRP A 6 8.34 -3.52 -14.15
C TRP A 6 9.11 -4.14 -12.97
N ALA A 7 10.32 -4.65 -13.23
CA ALA A 7 11.16 -5.19 -12.17
C ALA A 7 11.59 -4.11 -11.17
N LEU A 8 11.86 -2.89 -11.66
CA LEU A 8 12.21 -1.75 -10.81
C LEU A 8 11.02 -1.30 -9.98
N ASP A 9 9.82 -1.22 -10.56
CA ASP A 9 8.59 -0.85 -9.85
C ASP A 9 8.26 -1.83 -8.72
N VAL A 10 8.41 -3.13 -8.98
CA VAL A 10 8.22 -4.19 -7.98
C VAL A 10 9.26 -4.07 -6.87
N LEU A 11 10.53 -3.85 -7.23
CA LEU A 11 11.60 -3.70 -6.26
C LEU A 11 11.38 -2.46 -5.37
N MET A 12 10.96 -1.33 -5.95
CA MET A 12 10.65 -0.10 -5.23
C MET A 12 9.50 -0.29 -4.24
N LYS A 13 8.45 -1.02 -4.62
CA LYS A 13 7.32 -1.35 -3.73
C LYS A 13 7.71 -2.27 -2.58
N MET A 14 8.61 -3.22 -2.79
CA MET A 14 9.10 -4.09 -1.72
C MET A 14 9.88 -3.33 -0.63
N THR A 15 10.58 -2.25 -1.02
CA THR A 15 11.32 -1.35 -0.13
C THR A 15 10.53 -0.10 0.29
N SER A 16 9.21 -0.08 0.07
CA SER A 16 8.37 1.08 0.41
C SER A 16 8.21 1.25 1.92
N ARG A 17 7.95 2.48 2.36
CA ARG A 17 7.60 2.79 3.74
C ARG A 17 6.29 2.11 4.15
N SER A 18 5.37 1.93 3.20
CA SER A 18 4.17 1.11 3.39
C SER A 18 4.48 -0.33 3.79
N SER A 19 5.47 -0.97 3.15
CA SER A 19 5.92 -2.33 3.47
C SER A 19 6.46 -2.44 4.90
N GLU A 20 7.30 -1.48 5.31
CA GLU A 20 7.84 -1.42 6.68
C GLU A 20 6.74 -1.27 7.73
N LEU A 21 5.79 -0.35 7.50
CA LEU A 21 4.67 -0.12 8.41
C LEU A 21 3.75 -1.34 8.48
N PHE A 22 3.51 -2.03 7.36
CA PHE A 22 2.70 -3.24 7.36
C PHE A 22 3.36 -4.38 8.13
N SER A 23 4.67 -4.59 7.93
CA SER A 23 5.46 -5.57 8.70
C SER A 23 5.38 -5.29 10.20
N ARG A 24 5.54 -4.02 10.60
CA ARG A 24 5.34 -3.60 12.00
C ARG A 24 3.91 -3.87 12.48
N ALA A 25 2.90 -3.51 11.69
CA ALA A 25 1.50 -3.71 12.06
C ALA A 25 1.15 -5.19 12.27
N GLN A 26 1.70 -6.10 11.45
CA GLN A 26 1.50 -7.55 11.62
C GLN A 26 1.99 -8.08 12.97
N SER A 27 3.00 -7.47 13.57
CA SER A 27 3.48 -7.83 14.91
C SER A 27 2.57 -7.35 16.05
N LEU A 28 1.60 -6.47 15.77
CA LEU A 28 0.78 -5.80 16.78
C LEU A 28 -0.72 -6.07 16.62
N ILE A 29 -1.19 -6.27 15.39
CA ILE A 29 -2.61 -6.37 15.04
C ILE A 29 -2.78 -7.65 14.21
N PRO A 30 -3.78 -8.53 14.50
CA PRO A 30 -4.02 -9.72 13.71
C PRO A 30 -4.19 -9.41 12.22
N GLY A 31 -3.32 -9.97 11.38
CA GLY A 31 -3.31 -9.70 9.93
C GLY A 31 -2.83 -8.30 9.55
N GLY A 32 -2.25 -7.54 10.48
CA GLY A 32 -1.71 -6.19 10.27
C GLY A 32 -2.76 -5.10 10.08
N VAL A 33 -4.05 -5.39 10.32
CA VAL A 33 -5.15 -4.46 10.01
C VAL A 33 -6.30 -4.53 11.01
N ASN A 34 -6.98 -3.39 11.21
CA ASN A 34 -8.17 -3.31 12.07
C ASN A 34 -9.47 -3.77 11.38
N SER A 35 -9.44 -4.04 10.07
CA SER A 35 -10.57 -4.62 9.33
C SER A 35 -10.04 -5.51 8.20
N PRO A 36 -10.54 -6.75 8.02
CA PRO A 36 -9.98 -7.72 7.07
C PRO A 36 -9.89 -7.22 5.62
N VAL A 37 -10.82 -6.37 5.17
CA VAL A 37 -10.83 -5.80 3.81
C VAL A 37 -9.55 -5.01 3.50
N ARG A 38 -8.90 -4.47 4.53
CA ARG A 38 -7.67 -3.67 4.39
C ARG A 38 -6.41 -4.53 4.22
N ALA A 39 -6.49 -5.85 4.40
CA ALA A 39 -5.34 -6.75 4.28
C ALA A 39 -5.01 -7.14 2.82
N PHE A 40 -5.81 -6.70 1.85
CA PHE A 40 -5.59 -6.92 0.41
C PHE A 40 -5.50 -8.41 0.00
N ARG A 41 -6.09 -9.32 0.78
CA ARG A 41 -5.96 -10.78 0.58
C ARG A 41 -6.51 -11.30 -0.76
N ASN A 42 -7.40 -10.55 -1.40
CA ASN A 42 -8.11 -10.96 -2.63
C ASN A 42 -7.60 -10.25 -3.89
N VAL A 43 -6.49 -9.52 -3.79
CA VAL A 43 -5.87 -8.80 -4.92
C VAL A 43 -4.36 -9.03 -4.92
N ASP A 44 -3.74 -8.87 -6.08
CA ASP A 44 -2.28 -8.89 -6.17
C ASP A 44 -1.72 -7.58 -5.60
N GLY A 45 -0.87 -7.67 -4.57
CA GLY A 45 -0.18 -6.52 -3.98
C GLY A 45 -0.11 -6.53 -2.46
N ALA A 46 0.48 -5.47 -1.91
CA ALA A 46 0.55 -5.23 -0.47
C ALA A 46 -0.36 -4.05 -0.08
N PRO A 47 -0.93 -4.03 1.14
CA PRO A 47 -1.60 -2.85 1.67
C PRO A 47 -0.66 -1.63 1.71
N PHE A 48 -1.20 -0.46 1.38
CA PHE A 48 -0.50 0.82 1.53
C PHE A 48 -1.09 1.63 2.70
N PHE A 49 -0.28 2.54 3.24
CA PHE A 49 -0.68 3.39 4.36
C PHE A 49 -0.95 4.81 3.87
N VAL A 50 -2.15 5.33 4.15
CA VAL A 50 -2.55 6.69 3.76
C VAL A 50 -2.09 7.70 4.80
N THR A 51 -1.50 8.81 4.36
CA THR A 51 -1.12 9.95 5.22
C THR A 51 -2.22 10.99 5.29
N HIS A 52 -2.78 11.39 4.15
CA HIS A 52 -3.83 12.39 4.06
C HIS A 52 -4.72 12.22 2.84
N ALA A 53 -5.88 12.88 2.88
CA ALA A 53 -6.87 12.91 1.81
C ALA A 53 -7.35 14.35 1.56
N LYS A 54 -7.74 14.66 0.32
CA LYS A 54 -8.31 15.96 -0.07
C LYS A 54 -9.16 15.82 -1.32
N GLY A 55 -10.45 16.10 -1.21
CA GLY A 55 -11.40 15.86 -2.30
C GLY A 55 -11.43 14.39 -2.67
N ALA A 56 -11.41 14.08 -3.97
CA ALA A 56 -11.40 12.70 -4.48
C ALA A 56 -9.99 12.08 -4.56
N LYS A 57 -9.04 12.56 -3.75
CA LYS A 57 -7.64 12.14 -3.80
C LYS A 57 -7.13 11.73 -2.42
N ILE A 58 -6.30 10.69 -2.40
CA ILE A 58 -5.53 10.24 -1.24
C ILE A 58 -4.05 10.14 -1.58
N TRP A 59 -3.20 10.30 -0.57
CA TRP A 59 -1.76 10.14 -0.70
C TRP A 59 -1.25 9.14 0.32
N ASP A 60 -0.39 8.24 -0.12
CA ASP A 60 0.23 7.26 0.77
C ASP A 60 1.42 7.86 1.57
N VAL A 61 2.10 7.01 2.33
CA VAL A 61 3.29 7.37 3.13
C VAL A 61 4.57 7.52 2.30
N ASP A 62 4.53 7.07 1.05
CA ASP A 62 5.61 7.16 0.07
C ASP A 62 5.44 8.42 -0.83
N GLY A 63 4.28 9.07 -0.76
CA GLY A 63 3.94 10.31 -1.47
C GLY A 63 3.15 10.09 -2.76
N GLU A 64 2.77 8.85 -3.06
CA GLU A 64 2.00 8.50 -4.26
C GLU A 64 0.56 8.98 -4.14
N GLU A 65 0.06 9.62 -5.21
CA GLU A 65 -1.30 10.13 -5.30
C GLU A 65 -2.22 9.12 -5.98
N TYR A 66 -3.41 8.91 -5.40
CA TYR A 66 -4.45 8.06 -5.96
C TYR A 66 -5.77 8.83 -6.08
N ILE A 67 -6.55 8.52 -7.12
CA ILE A 67 -7.97 8.90 -7.16
C ILE A 67 -8.74 7.88 -6.32
N ASP A 68 -9.47 8.36 -5.33
CA ASP A 68 -10.18 7.53 -4.38
C ASP A 68 -11.59 7.20 -4.87
N TYR A 69 -11.79 5.91 -5.20
CA TYR A 69 -13.08 5.33 -5.56
C TYR A 69 -13.65 4.46 -4.43
N VAL A 70 -12.99 4.42 -3.26
CA VAL A 70 -13.40 3.61 -2.11
C VAL A 70 -14.25 4.48 -1.19
N GLY A 71 -15.43 3.97 -0.78
CA GLY A 71 -16.39 4.65 0.10
C GLY A 71 -16.77 3.82 1.31
#